data_AF-A0A0L6WPL6-F1
#
_entry.id   AF-A0A0L6WPL6-F1
#
_cell.length_a   1.000
_cell.length_b   1.000
_cell.length_c   1.000
_cell.angle_alpha   90.00
_cell.angle_beta   90.00
_cell.angle_gamma   90.00
#
_symmetry.space_group_name_H-M   'P 1'
#
loop_
_entity.id
_entity.type
_entity.pdbx_description
1 polymer ?
#
loop_
_entity_poly.entity_id
_entity_poly.type
_entity_poly.pdbx_seq_one_letter_code
_entity_poly.pdbx_strand_id
1 'polypeptide(L)'
;MATGLFLDTDYMQQHHLTTHPLSHLIPIYNVDGMLNEAGSICSMVDLVLHYKDHSEQAAFAITSLGKQDMILGSPGYVNIPRD
;
A
#
# COMPACT_ATOMS: atom_id res chain seq x y z
N MET A 1 10.71 -10.65 1.87
CA MET A 1 9.32 -10.87 2.32
C MET A 1 8.73 -9.48 2.49
N ALA A 2 7.67 -9.12 1.76
CA ALA A 2 7.01 -7.84 1.97
C ALA A 2 6.03 -8.02 3.14
N THR A 3 6.18 -7.19 4.17
CA THR A 3 5.22 -7.08 5.27
C THR A 3 4.27 -5.95 4.89
N GLY A 4 3.01 -6.27 4.57
CA GLY A 4 1.99 -5.27 4.22
C GLY A 4 1.41 -5.40 2.82
N LEU A 5 0.43 -4.53 2.53
CA LEU A 5 -0.33 -4.49 1.28
C LEU A 5 -0.03 -3.17 0.57
N PHE A 6 0.30 -3.25 -0.73
CA PHE A 6 0.68 -2.10 -1.53
C PHE A 6 -0.09 -2.08 -2.84
N LEU A 7 -0.48 -0.88 -3.27
CA LEU A 7 -1.17 -0.64 -4.52
C LEU A 7 -0.40 0.40 -5.34
N ASP A 8 -0.32 0.15 -6.64
CA ASP A 8 0.39 1.03 -7.55
C ASP A 8 -0.36 2.36 -7.76
N THR A 9 0.41 3.44 -7.84
CA THR A 9 -0.12 4.79 -8.07
C THR A 9 -0.86 4.91 -9.40
N ASP A 10 -0.36 4.31 -10.48
CA ASP A 10 -1.00 4.38 -11.79
C ASP A 10 -2.29 3.56 -11.79
N TYR A 11 -2.29 2.39 -11.15
CA TYR A 11 -3.52 1.58 -10.97
C TYR A 11 -4.58 2.37 -10.20
N MET A 12 -4.19 3.01 -9.09
CA MET A 12 -5.08 3.87 -8.31
C MET A 12 -5.71 4.98 -9.16
N GLN A 13 -4.91 5.65 -10.00
CA GLN A 13 -5.38 6.73 -10.86
C GLN A 13 -6.30 6.23 -11.97
N GLN A 14 -5.91 5.15 -12.65
CA GLN A 14 -6.71 4.54 -13.73
C GLN A 14 -8.11 4.12 -13.24
N HIS A 15 -8.19 3.58 -12.02
CA HIS A 15 -9.43 3.14 -11.40
C HIS A 15 -10.14 4.21 -10.57
N HIS A 16 -9.62 5.44 -10.53
CA HIS A 16 -10.21 6.59 -9.83
C HIS A 16 -10.57 6.27 -8.37
N LEU A 17 -9.70 5.54 -7.67
CA LEU A 17 -9.96 5.12 -6.30
C LEU A 17 -9.93 6.34 -5.36
N THR A 18 -10.72 6.30 -4.30
CA THR A 18 -10.67 7.35 -3.28
C THR A 18 -9.57 7.03 -2.27
N THR A 19 -8.52 7.83 -2.23
CA THR A 19 -7.45 7.72 -1.23
C THR A 19 -7.67 8.69 -0.09
N HIS A 20 -7.15 8.35 1.10
CA HIS A 20 -7.01 9.30 2.20
C HIS A 20 -5.52 9.54 2.48
N PRO A 21 -5.12 10.80 2.74
CA PRO A 21 -3.74 11.12 3.10
C PRO A 21 -3.44 10.59 4.50
N LEU A 22 -2.18 10.24 4.74
CA LEU A 22 -1.68 9.96 6.08
C LEU A 22 -1.24 11.26 6.76
N SER A 23 -1.52 11.38 8.05
CA SER A 23 -1.02 12.48 8.88
C SER A 23 0.51 12.44 9.03
N HIS A 24 1.11 11.25 8.89
CA HIS A 24 2.55 11.04 8.94
C HIS A 24 3.02 10.18 7.76
N LEU A 25 4.09 10.64 7.10
CA LEU A 25 4.74 9.90 6.03
C LEU A 25 5.35 8.60 6.57
N ILE A 26 5.14 7.49 5.86
CA ILE A 26 5.81 6.22 6.19
C ILE A 26 7.02 6.08 5.26
N PRO A 27 8.26 6.24 5.76
CA PRO A 27 9.45 6.04 4.94
C PRO A 27 9.61 4.56 4.59
N ILE A 28 9.73 4.25 3.30
CA ILE A 28 10.09 2.90 2.85
C ILE A 28 11.60 2.86 2.69
N TYR A 29 12.24 1.90 3.34
CA TYR A 29 13.67 1.62 3.18
C TYR A 29 13.86 0.34 2.38
N ASN A 30 14.81 0.37 1.45
CA ASN A 30 15.35 -0.79 0.79
C ASN A 30 16.12 -1.67 1.81
N VAL A 31 16.45 -2.90 1.43
CA VAL A 31 17.18 -3.85 2.30
C VAL A 31 18.57 -3.32 2.69
N ASP A 32 19.15 -2.43 1.88
CA ASP A 32 20.42 -1.75 2.14
C ASP A 32 20.30 -0.55 3.10
N GLY A 33 19.08 -0.24 3.58
CA GLY A 33 18.81 0.86 4.49
C GLY A 33 18.69 2.23 3.83
N MET A 34 18.83 2.32 2.50
CA MET A 34 18.53 3.55 1.77
C MET A 34 17.02 3.74 1.60
N LEU A 35 16.57 4.99 1.50
CA LEU A 35 15.18 5.28 1.17
C LEU A 35 14.86 4.68 -0.21
N ASN A 36 13.70 4.05 -0.34
CA ASN A 36 13.19 3.61 -1.63
C ASN A 36 13.13 4.81 -2.59
N GLU A 37 13.55 4.64 -3.84
CA GLU A 37 13.51 5.69 -4.86
C GLU A 37 12.09 6.20 -5.14
N ALA A 38 11.09 5.32 -4.94
CA ALA A 38 9.67 5.68 -5.02
C ALA A 38 9.23 6.63 -3.89
N GLY A 39 10.07 6.87 -2.89
CA GLY A 39 9.83 7.80 -1.78
C GLY A 39 9.07 7.18 -0.60
N SER A 40 8.45 8.06 0.20
CA SER A 40 7.63 7.68 1.34
C SER A 40 6.18 7.44 0.93
N ILE A 41 5.45 6.61 1.66
CA ILE A 41 4.00 6.47 1.51
C ILE A 41 3.34 7.70 2.15
N CYS A 42 2.54 8.40 1.36
CA CYS A 42 1.80 9.60 1.79
C CYS A 42 0.29 9.37 1.88
N SER A 43 -0.22 8.29 1.28
CA SER A 43 -1.65 8.03 1.14
C SER A 43 -1.96 6.54 1.21
N MET A 44 -3.16 6.24 1.68
CA MET A 44 -3.70 4.88 1.75
C MET A 44 -5.05 4.81 1.03
N VAL A 45 -5.46 3.59 0.68
CA VAL A 45 -6.80 3.29 0.18
C VAL A 45 -7.36 2.07 0.90
N ASP A 46 -8.63 2.14 1.31
CA ASP A 46 -9.36 1.00 1.87
C ASP A 46 -10.08 0.27 0.73
N LEU A 47 -9.77 -1.01 0.55
CA LEU A 47 -10.37 -1.86 -0.47
C LEU A 47 -10.99 -3.11 0.14
N VAL A 48 -12.03 -3.62 -0.51
CA VAL A 48 -12.54 -4.97 -0.26
C VAL A 48 -11.96 -5.90 -1.31
N LEU A 49 -11.05 -6.78 -0.89
CA LEU A 49 -10.49 -7.85 -1.69
C LEU A 49 -11.51 -8.96 -1.80
N HIS A 50 -11.92 -9.30 -3.02
CA HIS A 50 -12.73 -10.47 -3.29
C HIS A 50 -11.88 -11.57 -3.92
N TYR A 51 -11.78 -12.72 -3.27
CA TYR A 51 -11.10 -13.89 -3.82
C TYR A 51 -11.91 -15.16 -3.53
N LYS A 52 -12.44 -15.76 -4.60
CA LYS A 52 -13.37 -16.90 -4.53
C LYS A 52 -14.57 -16.58 -3.62
N ASP A 53 -14.77 -17.37 -2.58
CA ASP A 53 -15.81 -17.27 -1.56
C ASP A 53 -15.40 -16.42 -0.35
N HIS A 54 -14.20 -15.82 -0.40
CA HIS A 54 -13.68 -14.95 0.65
C HIS A 54 -13.72 -13.47 0.25
N SER A 55 -14.02 -12.61 1.23
CA SER A 55 -13.93 -11.16 1.09
C SER A 55 -13.26 -10.57 2.33
N GLU A 56 -12.27 -9.71 2.12
CA GLU A 56 -11.49 -9.09 3.19
C GLU A 56 -11.40 -7.59 2.96
N GLN A 57 -11.73 -6.79 3.97
CA GLN A 57 -11.46 -5.36 3.94
C GLN A 57 -10.02 -5.12 4.41
N ALA A 58 -9.24 -4.42 3.61
CA ALA A 58 -7.85 -4.15 3.92
C ALA A 58 -7.41 -2.76 3.44
N ALA A 59 -6.48 -2.18 4.19
CA ALA A 59 -5.85 -0.90 3.85
C ALA A 59 -4.57 -1.14 3.05
N PHE A 60 -4.46 -0.47 1.91
CA PHE A 60 -3.32 -0.53 1.01
C PHE A 60 -2.53 0.76 1.05
N ALA A 61 -1.21 0.64 1.17
CA ALA A 61 -0.30 1.75 0.97
C ALA A 61 -0.13 2.05 -0.51
N ILE A 62 -0.31 3.33 -0.89
CA ILE A 62 -0.07 3.77 -2.27
C ILE A 62 1.43 4.03 -2.45
N THR A 63 2.04 3.39 -3.44
CA THR A 63 3.44 3.60 -3.81
C THR A 63 3.65 3.24 -5.28
N SER A 64 4.75 3.69 -5.88
CA SER A 64 5.11 3.25 -7.25
C SER A 64 5.71 1.86 -7.20
N LEU A 65 5.03 0.89 -7.80
CA LEU A 65 5.43 -0.52 -7.84
C LEU A 65 6.07 -0.91 -9.17
N GLY A 66 6.08 -0.01 -10.15
CA GLY A 66 6.72 -0.21 -11.45
C GLY A 66 5.88 -1.08 -12.38
N LYS A 67 6.06 -2.41 -12.36
CA LYS A 67 5.38 -3.32 -13.30
C LYS A 67 4.17 -4.05 -12.69
N GLN A 68 4.03 -3.99 -11.37
CA GLN A 68 3.00 -4.69 -10.64
C GLN A 68 1.91 -3.71 -10.24
N ASP A 69 0.65 -4.08 -10.42
CA ASP A 69 -0.48 -3.24 -9.96
C ASP A 69 -0.67 -3.32 -8.44
N MET A 70 -0.36 -4.48 -7.84
CA MET A 70 -0.63 -4.76 -6.44
C MET A 70 0.37 -5.78 -5.87
N ILE A 71 0.79 -5.57 -4.62
CA ILE A 71 1.56 -6.53 -3.84
C ILE A 71 0.74 -6.95 -2.61
N LEU A 72 0.46 -8.25 -2.52
CA LEU A 72 -0.13 -8.88 -1.35
C LEU A 72 0.98 -9.52 -0.51
N GLY A 73 1.49 -8.80 0.48
CA GLY A 73 2.39 -9.37 1.49
C GLY A 73 1.63 -10.29 2.45
N SER A 74 2.35 -11.15 3.18
CA SER A 74 1.76 -11.88 4.30
C SER A 74 1.21 -10.89 5.32
N PRO A 75 0.05 -11.14 5.97
CA PRO A 75 -0.52 -10.26 6.97
C PRO A 75 0.44 -10.16 8.15
N GLY A 76 1.29 -9.14 8.14
CA GLY A 76 1.95 -8.63 9.30
C GLY A 76 1.31 -7.30 9.63
N TYR A 77 1.10 -7.04 10.92
CA TYR A 77 0.61 -5.78 11.45
C TYR A 77 1.42 -4.62 10.85
N VAL A 78 0.88 -3.95 9.84
CA VAL A 78 1.28 -2.58 9.55
C VAL A 78 0.61 -1.77 10.65
N ASN A 79 1.40 -1.29 11.62
CA ASN A 79 0.91 -0.37 12.64
C ASN A 79 0.62 0.97 11.93
N ILE A 80 -0.52 1.04 11.26
CA ILE A 80 -1.06 2.28 10.72
C ILE A 80 -1.59 3.02 11.95
N PRO A 81 -0.98 4.15 12.35
CA PRO A 81 -1.54 4.96 13.42
C PRO A 81 -2.97 5.30 13.03
N ARG A 82 -3.93 4.90 13.86
CA ARG A 82 -5.28 5.46 13.78
C ARG A 82 -5.22 6.75 14.58
N ASP A 83 -5.32 7.86 13.88
CA ASP A 83 -5.58 9.16 14.52
C ASP A 83 -6.93 9.13 15.26
#